data_AF-A0A920TJ35-F1
#
_entry.id   AF-A0A920TJ35-F1
#
_cell.length_a   1.000
_cell.length_b   1.000
_cell.length_c   1.000
_cell.angle_alpha   90.00
_cell.angle_beta   90.00
_cell.angle_gamma   90.00
#
_symmetry.space_group_name_H-M   'P 1'
#
loop_
_entity.id
_entity.type
_entity.pdbx_description
1 polymer ?
#
loop_
_entity_poly.entity_id
_entity_poly.type
_entity_poly.pdbx_seq_one_letter_code
_entity_poly.pdbx_strand_id
1 'polypeptide(L)'
;MESADHIIDGGPGAGSMVVTCLFWKPEGLVDCSSSLTGLYLSGKKRNIIPEVRRNGNMKSLFLKGAAGNNLREIDVEFPLGKLY
;
A
#
# COMPACT_ATOMS: atom_id res chain seq x y z
N MET A 1 -10.09 7.50 -2.72
CA MET A 1 -10.15 8.84 -2.12
C MET A 1 -10.54 9.91 -3.14
N GLU A 2 -10.03 9.84 -4.37
CA GLU A 2 -10.29 10.85 -5.41
C GLU A 2 -11.75 11.01 -5.84
N SER A 3 -12.59 9.99 -5.65
CA SER A 3 -14.03 10.04 -5.96
C SER A 3 -14.93 10.23 -4.73
N ALA A 4 -14.36 10.63 -3.58
CA ALA A 4 -15.13 10.80 -2.35
C ALA A 4 -15.80 12.17 -2.28
N ASP A 5 -17.03 12.22 -1.77
CA ASP A 5 -17.70 13.49 -1.50
C ASP A 5 -17.01 14.25 -0.34
N HIS A 6 -16.54 13.54 0.69
CA HIS A 6 -15.79 14.10 1.83
C HIS A 6 -14.65 13.17 2.25
N ILE A 7 -13.61 13.74 2.87
CA ILE A 7 -12.49 12.97 3.44
C ILE A 7 -12.23 13.41 4.87
N ILE A 8 -12.10 12.43 5.77
CA ILE A 8 -11.58 12.61 7.12
C ILE A 8 -10.19 11.99 7.15
N ASP A 9 -9.18 12.80 7.43
CA ASP A 9 -7.79 12.34 7.60
C ASP A 9 -7.40 12.42 9.07
N GLY A 10 -6.87 11.33 9.63
CA GLY A 10 -6.49 11.25 11.05
C GLY A 10 -5.19 12.00 11.41
N GLY A 11 -4.60 12.71 10.46
CA GLY A 11 -3.35 13.45 10.65
C GLY A 11 -2.14 12.55 10.95
N PRO A 12 -0.97 13.15 11.20
CA PRO A 12 0.27 12.40 11.33
C PRO A 12 0.40 11.80 12.74
N GLY A 13 0.29 10.48 12.85
CA GLY A 13 0.59 9.77 14.09
C GLY A 13 -0.31 8.58 14.34
N ALA A 14 -0.09 7.94 15.49
CA ALA A 14 -0.94 6.87 16.00
C ALA A 14 -1.19 7.10 17.50
N GLY A 15 -2.28 6.54 18.03
CA GLY A 15 -2.62 6.69 19.45
C GLY A 15 -3.00 8.12 19.83
N SER A 16 -2.50 8.61 20.96
CA SER A 16 -2.81 9.95 21.49
C SER A 16 -2.31 11.12 20.64
N MET A 17 -1.52 10.85 19.60
CA MET A 17 -0.95 11.84 18.69
C MET A 17 -1.77 12.05 17.41
N VAL A 18 -2.90 11.34 17.25
CA VAL A 18 -3.80 11.48 16.10
C VAL A 18 -4.47 12.86 16.12
N VAL A 19 -4.35 13.60 15.02
CA VAL A 19 -4.98 14.91 14.84
C VAL A 19 -5.89 14.85 13.63
N THR A 20 -7.20 14.88 13.85
CA THR A 20 -8.16 14.72 12.76
C THR A 20 -8.38 16.02 11.97
N CYS A 21 -8.24 15.96 10.65
CA CYS A 21 -8.61 17.01 9.72
C CYS A 21 -9.78 16.53 8.84
N LEU A 22 -10.85 17.34 8.74
CA LEU A 22 -11.97 17.10 7.85
C LEU A 22 -11.82 17.97 6.60
N PHE A 23 -11.92 17.35 5.43
CA PHE A 23 -11.91 18.02 4.13
C PHE A 23 -13.23 17.76 3.41
N TRP A 24 -13.88 18.86 3.01
CA TRP A 24 -15.16 18.79 2.30
C TRP A 24 -15.04 18.30 0.86
N LYS A 25 -13.83 18.37 0.27
CA LYS A 25 -13.55 17.78 -1.04
C LYS A 25 -12.13 17.19 -1.09
N PRO A 26 -11.87 16.17 -1.93
CA PRO A 26 -10.55 15.54 -2.05
C PRO A 26 -9.41 16.49 -2.43
N GLU A 27 -9.68 17.54 -3.21
CA GLU A 27 -8.64 18.45 -3.68
C GLU A 27 -7.98 19.22 -2.51
N GLY A 28 -8.77 19.58 -1.49
CA GLY A 28 -8.27 20.28 -0.30
C GLY A 28 -7.26 19.45 0.51
N LEU A 29 -7.31 18.12 0.39
CA LEU A 29 -6.36 17.22 1.04
C LEU A 29 -4.99 17.21 0.32
N VAL A 30 -4.98 17.29 -1.01
CA VAL A 30 -3.76 17.25 -1.84
C VAL A 30 -2.84 18.46 -1.55
N ASP A 31 -3.46 19.61 -1.25
CA ASP A 31 -2.75 20.84 -0.91
C ASP A 31 -2.34 20.93 0.56
N CYS A 32 -2.89 20.07 1.43
CA CYS A 32 -2.61 20.08 2.86
C CYS A 32 -1.24 19.45 3.19
N SER A 33 -0.25 20.29 3.50
CA SER A 33 1.11 19.84 3.85
C SER A 33 1.20 19.13 5.21
N SER A 34 0.23 19.32 6.11
CA SER A 34 0.18 18.64 7.41
C SER A 34 -0.46 17.25 7.35
N SER A 35 -1.08 16.89 6.22
CA SER A 35 -1.66 15.56 6.00
C SER A 35 -0.63 14.60 5.40
N LEU A 36 -0.31 13.51 6.10
CA LEU A 36 0.54 12.47 5.55
C LEU A 36 -0.11 11.85 4.29
N THR A 37 -1.42 11.65 4.33
CA THR A 37 -2.22 11.15 3.21
C THR A 37 -2.14 12.10 2.00
N GLY A 38 -2.33 13.40 2.21
CA GLY A 38 -2.24 14.44 1.18
C GLY A 38 -0.85 14.52 0.54
N LEU A 39 0.21 14.35 1.31
CA LEU A 39 1.58 14.29 0.79
C LEU A 39 1.79 13.10 -0.16
N TYR A 40 1.17 11.94 0.11
CA TYR A 40 1.23 10.80 -0.80
C TYR A 40 0.34 10.98 -2.03
N LEU A 41 -0.88 11.51 -1.87
CA LEU A 41 -1.80 11.75 -2.99
C LEU A 41 -1.28 12.82 -3.95
N SER A 42 -0.62 13.86 -3.45
CA SER A 42 0.03 14.90 -4.27
C SER A 42 1.33 14.44 -4.96
N GLY A 43 1.84 13.25 -4.61
CA GLY A 43 3.14 12.75 -5.07
C GLY A 43 4.35 13.45 -4.46
N LYS A 44 4.17 14.43 -3.57
CA LYS A 44 5.25 15.08 -2.80
C LYS A 44 6.02 14.07 -1.96
N LYS A 45 5.32 13.05 -1.46
CA LYS A 45 5.90 11.83 -0.88
C LYS A 45 5.52 10.64 -1.76
N ARG A 46 6.48 9.75 -2.01
CA ARG A 46 6.27 8.58 -2.86
C ARG A 46 7.07 7.39 -2.34
N ASN A 47 6.55 6.19 -2.56
CA ASN A 47 7.34 4.99 -2.35
C ASN A 47 8.33 4.87 -3.50
N ILE A 48 9.60 4.77 -3.14
CA ILE A 48 10.66 4.59 -4.13
C ILE A 48 10.60 3.15 -4.61
N ILE A 49 10.62 2.96 -5.92
CA ILE A 49 10.81 1.65 -6.53
C ILE A 49 12.31 1.36 -6.43
N PRO A 50 12.76 0.31 -5.70
CA PRO A 50 14.18 0.01 -5.63
C PRO A 50 14.77 -0.24 -7.01
N GLU A 51 15.95 0.32 -7.25
CA GLU A 51 16.72 0.11 -8.48
C GLU A 51 17.19 -1.35 -8.61
N VAL A 52 17.43 -2.01 -7.46
CA VAL A 52 17.89 -3.40 -7.40
C VAL A 52 16.89 -4.24 -6.62
N ARG A 53 16.51 -5.40 -7.18
CA ARG A 53 15.63 -6.40 -6.55
C ARG A 53 16.44 -7.47 -5.84
N ARG A 54 15.88 -8.08 -4.79
CA ARG A 54 16.53 -9.22 -4.12
C ARG A 54 16.58 -10.41 -5.09
N ASN A 55 17.75 -11.01 -5.26
CA ASN A 55 17.93 -12.19 -6.11
C ASN A 55 17.27 -13.46 -5.52
N GLY A 56 16.81 -13.42 -4.27
CA GLY A 56 16.34 -14.61 -3.55
C GLY A 56 17.50 -15.49 -3.09
N ASN A 57 17.16 -16.66 -2.54
CA ASN A 57 18.15 -17.61 -2.01
C ASN A 57 18.19 -18.93 -2.78
N MET A 58 17.68 -18.94 -4.02
CA MET A 58 17.55 -20.11 -4.91
C MET A 58 16.67 -21.25 -4.36
N LYS A 59 15.99 -21.03 -3.23
CA LYS A 59 15.02 -21.99 -2.69
C LYS A 59 13.61 -21.55 -3.09
N SER A 60 12.73 -22.53 -3.25
CA SER A 60 11.33 -22.30 -3.60
C SER A 60 10.40 -23.24 -2.84
N LEU A 61 9.20 -22.76 -2.55
CA LEU A 61 8.08 -23.58 -2.07
C LEU A 61 7.17 -23.90 -3.26
N PHE A 62 6.87 -25.18 -3.47
CA PHE A 62 5.96 -25.63 -4.52
C PHE A 62 4.63 -26.06 -3.93
N LEU A 63 3.55 -25.47 -4.44
CA LEU A 63 2.20 -25.92 -4.18
C LEU A 63 1.70 -26.63 -5.44
N LYS A 64 1.28 -27.90 -5.32
CA LYS A 64 0.81 -28.69 -6.45
C LYS A 64 -0.66 -29.08 -6.32
N GLY A 65 -1.40 -29.05 -7.42
CA GLY A 65 -2.80 -29.45 -7.50
C GLY A 65 -3.71 -28.65 -6.57
N ALA A 66 -3.43 -27.36 -6.35
CA ALA A 66 -4.22 -26.54 -5.44
C ALA A 66 -5.64 -26.33 -6.00
N ALA A 67 -6.64 -26.83 -5.29
CA ALA A 67 -8.04 -26.83 -5.71
C ALA A 67 -9.02 -26.29 -4.64
N GLY A 68 -8.51 -25.68 -3.57
CA GLY A 68 -9.36 -25.10 -2.53
C GLY A 68 -10.16 -23.89 -3.04
N ASN A 69 -11.42 -23.75 -2.60
CA ASN A 69 -12.34 -22.67 -3.00
C ASN A 69 -12.52 -22.58 -4.53
N ASN A 70 -12.08 -21.48 -5.13
CA ASN A 70 -12.18 -21.20 -6.56
C ASN A 70 -10.92 -21.56 -7.35
N LEU A 71 -9.93 -22.23 -6.72
CA LEU A 71 -8.71 -22.66 -7.39
C LEU A 71 -8.98 -23.84 -8.33
N ARG A 72 -8.38 -23.78 -9.52
CA ARG A 72 -8.63 -24.72 -10.63
C ARG A 72 -7.47 -25.70 -10.80
N GLU A 73 -7.19 -26.48 -9.76
CA GLU A 73 -6.12 -27.50 -9.75
C GLU A 73 -4.76 -26.95 -10.24
N ILE A 74 -4.29 -25.86 -9.62
CA ILE A 74 -3.10 -25.16 -10.09
C ILE A 74 -1.82 -25.62 -9.39
N ASP A 75 -0.72 -25.58 -10.14
CA ASP A 75 0.65 -25.71 -9.63
C ASP A 75 1.30 -24.32 -9.56
N VAL A 76 1.92 -23.96 -8.43
CA VAL A 76 2.55 -22.65 -8.20
C VAL A 76 3.88 -22.79 -7.48
N GLU A 77 4.86 -22.02 -7.93
CA GLU A 77 6.17 -21.87 -7.28
C GLU A 77 6.28 -20.51 -6.57
N PHE A 78 6.68 -20.53 -5.30
CA PHE A 78 6.97 -19.35 -4.50
C PHE A 78 8.48 -19.26 -4.19
N PRO A 79 9.25 -18.44 -4.91
CA PRO A 79 10.69 -18.29 -4.67
C PRO A 79 10.95 -17.54 -3.36
N LEU A 80 11.79 -18.12 -2.51
CA LEU A 80 12.05 -17.61 -1.16
C LEU A 80 13.05 -16.45 -1.18
N GLY A 81 12.82 -15.46 -0.30
CA GLY A 81 13.71 -14.31 -0.10
C GLY A 81 13.67 -13.25 -1.21
N LYS A 82 12.60 -13.18 -2.01
CA LYS A 82 12.49 -12.29 -3.20
C LYS A 82 11.82 -10.92 -2.97
N LEU A 83 10.88 -10.79 -2.03
CA LEU A 83 10.21 -9.50 -1.76
C LEU A 83 11.20 -8.49 -1.19
N TYR A 84 11.05 -7.19 -1.49
CA TYR A 84 11.93 -6.10 -1.07
C TYR A 84 11.24 -5.13 -0.13
#